data_AF-A0A4V2J7D5-F1
#
_entry.id   AF-A0A4V2J7D5-F1
#
_cell.length_a   1.000
_cell.length_b   1.000
_cell.length_c   1.000
_cell.angle_alpha   90.00
_cell.angle_beta   90.00
_cell.angle_gamma   90.00
#
_symmetry.space_group_name_H-M   'P 1'
#
loop_
_entity.id
_entity.type
_entity.pdbx_description
1 polymer ?
#
loop_
_entity_poly.entity_id
_entity_poly.type
_entity_poly.pdbx_seq_one_letter_code
_entity_poly.pdbx_strand_id
1 'polypeptide(L)' 'MSLYETGTITGALNSTTISGTGTKWSDPKIGITNGSVLFVSSSAGMDGVYQVKRVINDTSIELAQPIYKAFT' A
#
# COMPACT_ATOMS: atom_id res chain seq x y z
N MET A 1 -2.78 -13.23 -8.65
CA MET A 1 -2.43 -11.80 -8.52
C MET A 1 -3.73 -11.05 -8.30
N SER A 2 -3.98 -10.59 -7.08
CA SER A 2 -5.11 -9.72 -6.76
C SER A 2 -4.64 -8.27 -6.86
N LEU A 3 -5.20 -7.52 -7.82
CA LEU A 3 -5.08 -6.06 -7.82
C LEU A 3 -6.07 -5.56 -6.75
N TYR A 4 -5.58 -4.85 -5.75
CA TYR A 4 -6.44 -4.33 -4.69
C TYR A 4 -7.01 -2.98 -5.14
N GLU A 5 -8.29 -2.93 -5.51
CA GLU A 5 -8.95 -1.74 -6.07
C GLU A 5 -9.88 -1.01 -5.07
N THR A 6 -10.00 -1.47 -3.83
CA THR A 6 -10.95 -0.90 -2.87
C THR A 6 -10.31 0.16 -1.98
N GLY A 7 -10.86 1.38 -2.00
CA GLY A 7 -10.41 2.49 -1.16
C GLY A 7 -9.38 3.38 -1.85
N THR A 8 -8.98 4.45 -1.15
CA THR A 8 -7.91 5.36 -1.58
C THR A 8 -6.69 5.18 -0.68
N ILE A 9 -5.50 5.39 -1.23
CA ILE A 9 -4.25 5.19 -0.51
C ILE A 9 -3.36 6.41 -0.68
N THR A 10 -2.78 6.88 0.42
CA THR A 10 -1.92 8.05 0.44
C THR A 10 -0.54 7.68 0.95
N GLY A 11 0.47 8.27 0.32
CA GLY A 11 1.87 8.03 0.60
C GLY A 11 2.67 9.32 0.50
N ALA A 12 3.31 9.72 1.58
CA ALA A 12 4.17 10.89 1.60
C ALA A 12 5.61 10.51 1.22
N LEU A 13 6.32 11.39 0.50
CA LEU A 13 7.72 11.20 0.16
C LEU A 13 8.57 10.94 1.42
N ASN A 14 9.48 9.98 1.36
CA ASN A 14 10.35 9.52 2.45
C ASN A 14 9.63 8.87 3.65
N SER A 15 8.30 8.74 3.62
CA SER A 15 7.55 7.95 4.61
C SER A 15 7.74 6.46 4.33
N THR A 16 7.72 5.63 5.38
CA THR A 16 7.59 4.17 5.26
C THR A 16 6.15 3.71 5.50
N THR A 17 5.22 4.63 5.72
CA THR A 17 3.81 4.31 6.01
C THR A 17 2.93 4.71 4.82
N ILE A 18 2.09 3.77 4.39
CA ILE A 18 0.95 4.04 3.52
C ILE A 18 -0.30 4.08 4.38
N SER A 19 -1.12 5.10 4.19
CA SER A 19 -2.42 5.25 4.84
C SER A 19 -3.54 4.98 3.83
N GLY A 20 -4.56 4.25 4.24
CA GLY A 20 -5.73 3.92 3.42
C GLY A 20 -7.02 4.54 3.96
N THR A 21 -7.98 4.78 3.08
CA THR A 21 -9.37 5.09 3.43
C THR A 21 -10.30 4.11 2.73
N GLY A 22 -11.18 3.44 3.48
CA GLY A 22 -12.04 2.37 2.95
C GLY A 22 -11.29 1.08 2.62
N THR A 23 -10.02 0.98 2.99
CA THR A 23 -9.21 -0.22 2.78
C THR A 23 -9.49 -1.28 3.84
N LYS A 24 -9.09 -2.53 3.56
CA LYS A 24 -9.33 -3.74 4.37
C LYS A 24 -8.11 -4.64 4.43
N TRP A 25 -6.93 -4.06 4.57
CA TRP A 25 -5.66 -4.78 4.43
C TRP A 25 -5.44 -5.90 5.45
N SER A 26 -6.09 -5.82 6.62
CA SER A 26 -6.00 -6.88 7.63
C SER A 26 -6.98 -8.03 7.39
N ASP A 27 -7.91 -7.92 6.43
CA ASP A 27 -8.80 -9.01 6.06
C ASP A 27 -7.99 -10.07 5.27
N PRO A 28 -7.88 -11.30 5.78
CA PRO A 28 -7.09 -12.35 5.13
C PRO A 28 -7.59 -12.70 3.72
N LYS A 29 -8.85 -12.39 3.39
CA LYS A 29 -9.40 -12.58 2.03
C LYS A 29 -8.74 -11.68 0.99
N ILE A 30 -8.16 -10.55 1.41
CA ILE A 30 -7.45 -9.60 0.54
C ILE A 30 -6.07 -10.14 0.14
N GLY A 31 -5.47 -10.99 0.98
CA GLY A 31 -4.20 -11.66 0.67
C GLY A 31 -2.96 -10.76 0.74
N ILE A 32 -3.07 -9.55 1.29
CA ILE A 32 -1.90 -8.71 1.60
C ILE A 32 -1.30 -9.19 2.91
N THR A 33 -0.03 -9.59 2.87
CA THR A 33 0.68 -10.16 4.01
C THR A 33 2.08 -9.56 4.14
N ASN A 34 2.74 -9.80 5.26
CA ASN A 34 4.13 -9.38 5.47
C ASN A 34 5.04 -10.03 4.41
N GLY A 35 5.88 -9.23 3.76
CA GLY A 35 6.71 -9.65 2.64
C GLY A 35 6.03 -9.59 1.27
N SER A 36 4.73 -9.27 1.21
CA SER A 36 4.04 -9.05 -0.06
C SER A 36 4.61 -7.85 -0.81
N VAL A 37 4.43 -7.84 -2.13
CA VAL A 37 4.75 -6.69 -2.98
C VAL A 37 3.46 -5.94 -3.31
N LEU A 38 3.43 -4.65 -2.99
CA LEU A 38 2.33 -3.74 -3.30
C LEU A 38 2.67 -2.92 -4.55
N PHE A 39 1.78 -2.99 -5.53
CA PHE A 39 1.81 -2.14 -6.71
C PHE A 39 0.90 -0.94 -6.47
N VAL A 40 1.47 0.26 -6.54
CA VAL A 40 0.75 1.53 -6.39
C VAL A 40 0.72 2.19 -7.76
N SER A 41 -0.48 2.48 -8.23
CA SER A 41 -0.72 3.14 -9.52
C SER A 41 -1.83 4.17 -9.41
N SER A 42 -1.71 5.24 -10.17
CA SER A 42 -2.75 6.23 -10.40
C SER A 42 -3.19 6.23 -11.87
N SER A 43 -4.11 7.12 -12.23
CA SER A 43 -4.51 7.35 -13.62
C SER A 43 -3.35 7.78 -14.52
N ALA A 44 -2.26 8.30 -13.94
CA ALA A 44 -1.03 8.66 -14.66
C ALA A 44 -0.08 7.47 -14.88
N GLY A 45 -0.39 6.28 -14.36
CA GLY A 45 0.41 5.07 -14.46
C GLY A 45 0.93 4.56 -13.11
N MET A 46 2.04 3.82 -13.14
CA MET A 46 2.67 3.28 -11.93
C MET A 46 3.34 4.38 -11.10
N ASP A 47 2.94 4.51 -9.84
CA ASP A 47 3.54 5.43 -8.87
C ASP A 47 4.60 4.76 -8.02
N GLY A 48 4.50 3.44 -7.80
CA GLY A 48 5.62 2.66 -7.32
C GLY A 48 5.34 1.21 -6.99
N VAL A 49 6.43 0.49 -6.68
CA VAL A 49 6.41 -0.91 -6.24
C VAL A 49 7.10 -0.97 -4.88
N TYR A 50 6.37 -1.41 -3.87
CA TYR A 50 6.86 -1.39 -2.49
C TYR A 50 6.70 -2.76 -1.83
N GLN A 51 7.73 -3.20 -1.11
CA GLN A 51 7.62 -4.39 -0.26
C GLN A 51 6.93 -4.02 1.05
N VAL A 52 5.87 -4.74 1.39
CA VAL A 52 5.15 -4.65 2.65
C VAL A 52 6.02 -5.27 3.75
N LYS A 53 6.48 -4.45 4.70
CA LYS A 53 7.16 -4.94 5.90
C LYS A 53 6.16 -5.57 6.85
N ARG A 54 5.05 -4.87 7.10
CA ARG A 54 3.90 -5.43 7.83
C ARG A 54 2.59 -4.71 7.54
N VAL A 55 1.48 -5.44 7.65
CA VAL A 55 0.15 -4.85 7.77
C VAL A 55 -0.08 -4.45 9.23
N ILE A 56 -0.35 -3.17 9.48
CA ILE A 56 -0.61 -2.67 10.85
C ILE A 56 -2.09 -2.87 11.19
N ASN A 57 -2.98 -2.49 10.29
CA ASN A 57 -4.43 -2.65 10.40
C ASN A 57 -5.09 -2.48 9.02
N ASP A 58 -6.43 -2.39 8.98
CA ASP A 58 -7.22 -2.21 7.74
C ASP A 58 -6.75 -1.04 6.86
N THR A 59 -6.21 0.02 7.47
CA THR A 59 -5.92 1.31 6.83
C THR A 59 -4.47 1.74 6.96
N SER A 60 -3.57 0.88 7.43
CA SER A 60 -2.16 1.22 7.59
C SER A 60 -1.24 0.04 7.28
N ILE A 61 -0.26 0.31 6.42
CA ILE A 61 0.81 -0.61 6.05
C ILE A 61 2.14 0.09 6.32
N GLU A 62 3.09 -0.66 6.89
CA GLU A 62 4.49 -0.27 6.94
C GLU A 62 5.26 -0.95 5.81
N LEU A 63 6.07 -0.19 5.11
CA LEU A 63 6.92 -0.61 4.00
C LEU A 63 8.34 -0.92 4.47
N ALA A 64 9.02 -1.78 3.73
CA ALA A 64 10.43 -2.10 3.98
C ALA A 64 11.38 -0.98 3.51
N GLN A 65 10.89 -0.09 2.64
CA GLN A 65 11.66 1.00 2.05
C GLN A 65 10.83 2.29 2.02
N PRO A 66 11.46 3.47 2.08
CA PRO A 66 10.77 4.75 1.98
C PRO A 66 10.09 4.94 0.62
N ILE A 67 8.97 5.66 0.63
CA ILE A 67 8.24 6.09 -0.56
C ILE A 67 9.10 7.10 -1.34
N TYR A 68 9.43 6.79 -2.59
CA TYR A 68 10.27 7.63 -3.45
C TYR A 68 9.46 8.58 -4.35
N LYS A 69 8.15 8.37 -4.45
CA LYS A 69 7.20 9.24 -5.17
C LYS A 69 5.91 9.30 -4.38
N ALA A 70 5.48 10.51 -4.02
CA ALA A 70 4.23 10.70 -3.30
C ALA A 70 3.01 10.36 -4.18
N PHE A 71 1.93 9.86 -3.57
CA PHE A 71 0.70 9.47 -4.24
C PHE A 71 -0.52 9.66 -3.33
N THR A 72 -1.71 9.76 -3.94
CA THR A 72 -3.01 9.98 -3.26
C THR A 72 -4.13 9.24 -3.97
#